data_AF-A0A1S2QXF2-F1
#
_entry.id   AF-A0A1S2QXF2-F1
#
_cell.length_a   1.000
_cell.length_b   1.000
_cell.length_c   1.000
_cell.angle_alpha   90.00
_cell.angle_beta   90.00
_cell.angle_gamma   90.00
#
_symmetry.space_group_name_H-M   'P 1'
#
loop_
_entity.id
_entity.type
_entity.pdbx_description
1 polymer ?
#
loop_
_entity_poly.entity_id
_entity_poly.type
_entity_poly.pdbx_seq_one_letter_code
_entity_poly.pdbx_strand_id
1 'polypeptide(L)' 'MSLLSAGGIGNYATSAAAIQRSDLAFKYEYLSTVVAQYAKSGPEIMIKNNWLEQPPGIVGKENLAKNKNG' A
#
# COMPACT_ATOMS: atom_id res chain seq x y z
N MET A 1 5.58 10.44 0.20
CA MET A 1 4.14 10.14 0.33
C MET A 1 3.86 8.72 0.81
N SER A 2 4.49 7.69 0.27
CA SER A 2 4.20 6.29 0.65
C SER A 2 4.51 5.96 2.13
N LEU A 3 5.67 6.36 2.66
CA LEU A 3 6.08 6.03 4.04
C LEU A 3 5.16 6.63 5.13
N LEU A 4 4.86 7.93 5.05
CA LEU A 4 3.96 8.60 6.00
C LEU A 4 2.54 8.05 5.94
N SER A 5 2.03 7.76 4.74
CA SER A 5 0.69 7.18 4.57
C SER A 5 0.64 5.75 5.11
N ALA A 6 1.67 4.94 4.85
CA ALA A 6 1.79 3.59 5.39
C ALA A 6 1.93 3.60 6.93
N GLY A 7 2.70 4.53 7.48
CA GLY A 7 2.80 4.72 8.94
C GLY A 7 1.47 5.14 9.56
N GLY A 8 0.72 6.05 8.91
CA GLY A 8 -0.62 6.44 9.34
C GLY A 8 -1.61 5.27 9.33
N ILE A 9 -1.62 4.46 8.27
CA ILE A 9 -2.45 3.25 8.18
C ILE A 9 -2.05 2.24 9.27
N GLY A 10 -0.76 2.03 9.52
CA GLY A 10 -0.27 1.14 10.58
C GLY A 10 -0.72 1.57 11.98
N ASN A 11 -0.75 2.89 12.24
CA ASN A 11 -1.28 3.43 13.49
C ASN A 11 -2.79 3.19 13.63
N TYR A 12 -3.56 3.36 12.55
CA TYR A 12 -5.00 3.09 12.57
C TYR A 12 -5.31 1.60 12.75
N ALA A 13 -4.54 0.70 12.13
CA ALA A 13 -4.66 -0.74 12.33
C ALA A 13 -4.36 -1.13 13.79
N THR A 14 -3.26 -0.62 14.36
CA THR A 14 -2.92 -0.86 15.77
C THR A 14 -3.99 -0.31 16.71
N SER A 15 -4.51 0.88 16.43
CA SER A 15 -5.58 1.50 17.22
C SER A 15 -6.89 0.71 17.14
N ALA A 16 -7.27 0.24 15.95
CA ALA A 16 -8.45 -0.60 15.75
C ALA A 16 -8.34 -1.92 16.54
N ALA A 17 -7.15 -2.53 16.59
CA ALA A 17 -6.90 -3.75 17.36
C ALA A 17 -6.94 -3.53 18.89
N ALA A 18 -6.51 -2.35 19.36
CA ALA A 18 -6.53 -2.01 20.78
C ALA A 18 -7.92 -1.55 21.28
N ILE A 19 -8.83 -1.19 20.37
CA ILE A 19 -10.15 -0.67 20.70
C ILE A 19 -11.10 -1.80 21.12
N GLN A 20 -11.66 -1.67 22.32
CA GLN A 20 -12.67 -2.60 22.85
C GLN A 20 -14.10 -2.27 22.35
N ARG A 21 -14.26 -1.14 21.65
CA ARG A 21 -15.54 -0.60 21.18
C ARG A 21 -15.70 -0.81 19.67
N SER A 22 -16.61 -1.70 19.28
CA SER A 22 -16.86 -2.07 17.88
C SER A 22 -17.27 -0.90 16.99
N ASP A 23 -17.99 0.09 17.52
CA ASP A 23 -18.42 1.30 16.78
C ASP A 23 -17.24 2.20 16.37
N LEU A 24 -16.17 2.20 17.18
CA LEU A 24 -14.95 2.95 16.89
C LEU A 24 -14.04 2.15 15.97
N ALA A 25 -13.95 0.82 16.14
CA ALA A 25 -13.15 -0.04 15.27
C ALA A 25 -13.55 0.13 13.78
N PHE A 26 -14.85 0.15 13.49
CA PHE A 26 -15.36 0.36 12.13
C PHE A 26 -14.96 1.73 11.54
N LYS A 27 -14.88 2.78 12.37
CA LYS A 27 -14.44 4.11 11.93
C LYS A 27 -12.95 4.13 11.56
N TYR A 28 -12.11 3.41 12.31
CA TYR A 28 -10.68 3.29 12.00
C TYR A 28 -10.42 2.47 10.72
N GLU A 29 -11.22 1.43 10.49
CA GLU A 29 -11.21 0.64 9.25
C GLU A 29 -11.59 1.51 8.03
N TYR A 30 -12.68 2.28 8.16
CA TYR A 30 -13.13 3.22 7.14
C TYR A 30 -12.05 4.27 6.82
N LEU A 31 -11.45 4.87 7.85
CA LEU A 31 -10.40 5.87 7.69
C LEU A 31 -9.16 5.28 7.00
N SER A 32 -8.76 4.05 7.35
CA SER A 32 -7.65 3.33 6.70
C SER A 32 -7.90 3.15 5.20
N THR A 33 -9.14 2.85 4.81
CA THR A 33 -9.55 2.70 3.41
C THR A 33 -9.49 4.02 2.65
N VAL A 34 -9.96 5.12 3.26
CA VAL A 34 -9.91 6.46 2.66
C VAL A 34 -8.45 6.90 2.44
N VAL A 35 -7.59 6.70 3.43
CA VAL A 35 -6.16 7.03 3.32
C VAL A 35 -5.47 6.15 2.26
N ALA A 36 -5.82 4.88 2.15
CA ALA A 36 -5.27 3.99 1.12
C ALA A 36 -5.64 4.46 -0.30
N GLN A 37 -6.90 4.86 -0.52
CA GLN A 37 -7.32 5.43 -1.81
C GLN A 37 -6.58 6.73 -2.13
N TYR A 38 -6.44 7.62 -1.14
CA TYR A 38 -5.66 8.84 -1.30
C TYR A 38 -4.19 8.55 -1.62
N ALA A 39 -3.57 7.61 -0.90
CA ALA A 39 -2.17 7.25 -1.07
C ALA A 39 -1.84 6.71 -2.48
N LYS A 40 -2.81 6.11 -3.18
CA LYS A 40 -2.66 5.62 -4.56
C LYS A 40 -2.37 6.75 -5.57
N SER A 41 -2.95 7.93 -5.36
CA SER A 41 -2.76 9.07 -6.26
C SER A 41 -1.33 9.63 -6.25
N GLY A 42 -0.61 9.46 -5.15
CA GLY A 42 0.78 9.92 -5.00
C GLY A 42 1.74 9.28 -6.02
N PRO A 43 1.85 7.93 -6.07
CA PRO A 43 2.64 7.22 -7.07
C PRO A 43 2.27 7.58 -8.51
N GLU A 44 0.99 7.76 -8.84
CA GLU A 44 0.56 8.14 -10.20
C GLU A 44 1.15 9.50 -10.62
N ILE A 45 1.14 10.49 -9.72
CA ILE A 45 1.77 11.80 -9.95
C ILE A 45 3.29 11.66 -10.06
N MET A 46 3.91 10.87 -9.20
CA MET A 46 5.36 10.69 -9.21
C MET A 46 5.84 9.99 -10.49
N ILE A 47 5.08 9.01 -11.01
CA ILE A 47 5.37 8.36 -12.30
C ILE A 47 5.20 9.37 -13.44
N LYS A 48 4.08 10.12 -13.47
CA LYS A 48 3.82 11.12 -14.52
C LYS A 48 4.93 12.18 -14.63
N ASN A 49 5.53 12.56 -13.51
CA ASN A 49 6.59 13.57 -13.47
C ASN A 49 8.01 12.98 -13.43
N ASN A 50 8.18 11.66 -13.59
CA ASN A 50 9.47 10.97 -13.48
C ASN A 50 10.20 11.21 -12.13
N TRP A 51 9.45 11.37 -11.04
CA TRP A 51 9.97 11.51 -9.68
C TRP A 51 10.16 10.18 -8.95
N LEU A 52 9.52 9.11 -9.45
CA LEU A 52 9.67 7.76 -8.90
C LEU A 52 10.52 6.92 -9.84
N GLU A 53 11.67 6.47 -9.36
CA GLU A 53 12.49 5.50 -10.09
C GLU A 53 11.76 4.16 -10.21
N GLN A 54 11.97 3.48 -11.34
CA GLN A 54 11.49 2.12 -11.51
C GLN A 54 12.27 1.19 -10.56
N PRO A 55 11.60 0.43 -9.68
CA PRO A 55 12.29 -0.53 -8.84
C PRO A 55 12.96 -1.62 -9.71
N PRO A 56 14.09 -2.20 -9.27
CA PRO A 56 14.77 -3.24 -10.02
C PRO A 56 13.80 -4.40 -10.29
N GLY A 57 13.66 -4.75 -11.57
CA GLY A 57 12.90 -5.93 -11.97
C GLY A 57 13.59 -7.22 -11.52
N ILE A 58 12.82 -8.28 -11.28
CA ILE A 58 13.38 -9.61 -11.08
C ILE A 58 14.06 -10.05 -12.38
N VAL A 59 15.38 -10.23 -12.33
CA VAL A 59 16.17 -10.78 -13.43
C VAL A 59 15.68 -12.22 -13.69
N GLY A 60 15.32 -12.54 -14.93
CA GLY A 60 14.95 -13.91 -15.32
C GLY A 60 13.48 -14.31 -15.10
N LYS A 61 12.57 -13.35 -14.89
CA LYS A 61 11.11 -13.61 -14.79
C LYS A 61 10.56 -14.45 -15.95
N GLU A 62 11.14 -14.25 -17.14
CA GLU A 62 10.80 -14.97 -18.37
C GLU A 62 11.26 -16.43 -18.37
N ASN A 63 12.44 -16.69 -17.79
CA ASN A 63 13.04 -18.02 -17.71
C ASN A 63 12.29 -18.91 -16.69
N LEU A 64 11.82 -18.31 -15.60
CA LEU A 64 11.00 -19.01 -14.59
C LEU A 64 9.58 -19.32 -15.10
N ALA A 65 8.98 -18.44 -15.90
CA ALA A 65 7.65 -18.66 -16.48
C ALA A 65 7.66 -19.77 -17.56
N LYS A 66 8.74 -19.87 -18.35
CA LYS A 66 8.90 -20.93 -19.37
C LYS A 66 9.19 -22.32 -18.78
N ASN A 67 9.88 -22.41 -17.64
CA ASN A 67 10.23 -23.69 -17.02
C ASN A 67 9.04 -24.41 -16.35
N LYS A 68 7.96 -23.69 -16.03
CA LYS A 68 6.78 -24.27 -15.35
C LYS A 68 5.83 -25.06 -16.29
N ASN A 69 6.08 -25.03 -17.60
CA ASN A 69 5.31 -25.74 -18.63
C ASN A 69 6.07 -26.95 -19.21
N GLY A 70 7.06 -27.50 -18.49
CA GLY A 70 7.80 -28.72 -18.85
C GLY A 70 7.36 -29.90 -17.99
#